data_AF-A0A6N8BLN1-F1
#
_entry.id   AF-A0A6N8BLN1-F1
#
_cell.length_a   1.000
_cell.length_b   1.000
_cell.length_c   1.000
_cell.angle_alpha   90.00
_cell.angle_beta   90.00
_cell.angle_gamma   90.00
#
_symmetry.space_group_name_H-M   'P 1'
#
loop_
_entity.id
_entity.type
_entity.pdbx_description
1 polymer ?
#
loop_
_entity_poly.entity_id
_entity_poly.type
_entity_poly.pdbx_seq_one_letter_code
_entity_poly.pdbx_strand_id
1 'polypeptide(L)'
;MSGGIAASVLPNVADSLLRGGNQVTVVLGKPECAFIREFLPESEMRILEMTFPDEKEALHTLMKEISCQMVFCAGGELLTKMTADISARAGVTALFFGAVSRTMCCGEGICGACLDVIGCEPIRVCKTLR
;
A
#
# COMPACT_ATOMS: atom_id res chain seq x y z
N MET A 1 -0.44 0.74 4.13
CA MET A 1 0.96 0.75 4.59
C MET A 1 1.82 1.52 3.58
N SER A 2 2.81 2.27 4.03
CA SER A 2 3.75 2.94 3.12
C SER A 2 5.18 3.08 3.65
N GLY A 3 6.14 3.27 2.74
CA GLY A 3 7.52 3.68 3.02
C GLY A 3 7.97 4.84 2.13
N GLY A 4 8.83 5.72 2.66
CA GLY A 4 9.35 6.89 1.96
C GLY A 4 8.28 7.86 1.43
N ILE A 5 8.59 8.55 0.33
CA ILE A 5 7.71 9.55 -0.28
C ILE A 5 6.39 8.96 -0.83
N ALA A 6 6.33 7.64 -1.03
CA ALA A 6 5.11 6.97 -1.44
C ALA A 6 3.98 7.13 -0.40
N ALA A 7 4.30 7.55 0.83
CA ALA A 7 3.30 7.84 1.85
C ALA A 7 2.34 8.95 1.40
N SER A 8 2.77 9.85 0.53
CA SER A 8 1.96 10.94 -0.02
C SER A 8 0.64 10.49 -0.66
N VAL A 9 0.51 9.23 -1.09
CA VAL A 9 -0.76 8.72 -1.66
C VAL A 9 -1.75 8.23 -0.59
N LEU A 10 -1.27 7.94 0.62
CA LEU A 10 -2.08 7.33 1.68
C LEU A 10 -3.27 8.18 2.13
N PRO A 11 -3.18 9.52 2.28
CA PRO A 11 -4.33 10.32 2.70
C PRO A 11 -5.57 10.09 1.83
N ASN A 12 -5.40 10.14 0.50
CA ASN A 12 -6.51 9.95 -0.44
C ASN A 12 -7.09 8.52 -0.41
N VAL A 13 -6.23 7.52 -0.23
CA VAL A 13 -6.66 6.12 -0.13
C VAL A 13 -7.40 5.87 1.19
N ALA A 14 -6.85 6.36 2.30
CA ALA A 14 -7.45 6.20 3.63
C ALA A 14 -8.82 6.88 3.71
N ASP A 15 -8.91 8.14 3.26
CA ASP A 15 -10.16 8.90 3.20
C ASP A 15 -11.24 8.19 2.35
N SER A 16 -10.85 7.64 1.19
CA SER A 16 -11.77 6.89 0.34
C SER A 16 -12.28 5.59 1.01
N LEU A 17 -11.40 4.88 1.72
CA LEU A 17 -11.78 3.67 2.46
C LEU A 17 -12.69 4.00 3.65
N LEU A 18 -12.41 5.07 4.39
CA LEU A 18 -13.24 5.54 5.51
C LEU A 18 -14.65 5.92 5.05
N ARG A 19 -14.77 6.68 3.95
CA ARG A 19 -16.08 7.00 3.34
C ARG A 19 -16.87 5.76 2.92
N GLY A 20 -16.18 4.67 2.57
CA GLY A 20 -16.78 3.37 2.28
C GLY A 20 -17.27 2.61 3.52
N GLY A 21 -17.11 3.17 4.73
CA GLY A 21 -17.49 2.53 5.99
C GLY A 21 -16.48 1.50 6.49
N ASN A 22 -15.24 1.51 5.98
CA ASN A 22 -14.21 0.56 6.40
C ASN A 22 -13.52 1.01 7.69
N GLN A 23 -13.09 0.04 8.51
CA GLN A 23 -12.12 0.30 9.57
C GLN A 23 -10.71 0.33 8.96
N VAL A 24 -10.02 1.46 9.10
CA VAL A 24 -8.71 1.67 8.49
C VAL A 24 -7.62 1.66 9.55
N THR A 25 -6.57 0.88 9.28
CA THR A 25 -5.29 0.96 10.00
C THR A 25 -4.19 1.35 9.01
N VAL A 26 -3.53 2.48 9.27
CA VAL A 26 -2.39 2.96 8.51
C VAL A 26 -1.09 2.57 9.22
N VAL A 27 -0.17 1.99 8.46
CA VAL A 27 1.19 1.68 8.93
C VAL A 27 2.18 2.51 8.12
N LEU A 28 2.95 3.37 8.80
CA LEU A 28 3.93 4.29 8.24
C LEU A 28 5.35 3.78 8.52
N GLY A 29 6.19 3.71 7.49
CA GLY A 29 7.62 3.42 7.63
C GLY A 29 8.35 4.60 8.31
N LYS A 30 8.91 4.40 9.50
CA LYS A 30 9.76 5.40 10.18
C LYS A 30 11.12 5.57 9.48
N PRO A 31 11.77 6.76 9.59
CA PRO A 31 11.23 8.09 9.93
C PRO A 31 10.64 8.83 8.72
N GLU A 32 10.78 8.26 7.53
CA GLU A 32 10.58 8.93 6.25
C GLU A 32 9.13 9.32 5.96
N CYS A 33 8.15 8.71 6.63
CA CYS A 33 6.73 8.92 6.35
C CYS A 33 6.04 9.94 7.27
N ALA A 34 6.74 10.54 8.24
CA ALA A 34 6.12 11.43 9.23
C ALA A 34 5.44 12.67 8.61
N PHE A 35 5.90 13.11 7.42
CA PHE A 35 5.39 14.30 6.73
C PHE A 35 3.92 14.22 6.33
N ILE A 36 3.32 13.03 6.24
CA ILE A 36 1.91 12.91 5.85
C ILE A 36 0.93 12.94 7.02
N ARG A 37 1.45 12.93 8.26
CA ARG A 37 0.64 12.66 9.44
C ARG A 37 -0.48 13.68 9.64
N GLU A 38 -0.21 14.95 9.34
CA GLU A 38 -1.20 16.04 9.40
C GLU A 38 -2.35 15.91 8.39
N PHE A 39 -2.18 15.09 7.35
CA PHE A 39 -3.20 14.84 6.32
C PHE A 39 -4.03 13.58 6.58
N LEU A 40 -3.79 12.86 7.68
CA LEU A 40 -4.54 11.68 8.06
C LEU A 40 -5.56 12.03 9.17
N PRO A 41 -6.86 11.71 9.01
CA PRO A 41 -7.85 11.88 10.08
C PRO A 41 -7.60 10.90 11.25
N GLU A 42 -6.71 11.27 12.18
CA GLU A 42 -6.31 10.47 13.35
C GLU A 42 -7.48 10.03 14.24
N SER A 43 -8.57 10.81 14.26
CA SER A 43 -9.77 10.48 15.05
C SER A 43 -10.60 9.32 14.49
N GLU A 44 -10.39 8.95 13.22
CA GLU A 44 -11.22 7.98 12.50
C GLU A 44 -10.46 6.69 12.12
N MET A 45 -9.15 6.66 12.32
CA MET A 45 -8.32 5.52 11.95
C MET A 45 -7.21 5.25 12.97
N ARG A 46 -6.70 4.01 12.97
CA ARG A 46 -5.49 3.68 13.73
C ARG A 46 -4.25 3.99 12.91
N ILE A 47 -3.33 4.78 13.45
CA ILE A 47 -2.03 5.04 12.82
C ILE A 47 -0.93 4.38 13.64
N LEU A 48 -0.11 3.58 12.97
CA LEU A 48 1.06 2.93 13.53
C LEU A 48 2.29 3.33 12.73
N GLU A 49 3.40 3.46 13.42
CA GLU A 49 4.68 3.73 12.82
C GLU A 49 5.59 2.51 13.07
N MET A 50 6.20 1.98 12.01
CA MET A 50 7.05 0.78 12.05
C MET A 50 8.35 1.02 11.27
N THR A 51 9.42 0.38 11.71
CA THR A 51 10.75 0.42 11.11
C THR A 51 10.93 -0.85 10.29
N PHE A 52 10.96 -0.73 8.97
CA PHE A 52 11.13 -1.88 8.09
C PHE A 52 12.57 -1.98 7.58
N PRO A 53 13.14 -3.21 7.49
CA PRO A 53 12.50 -4.52 7.65
C PRO A 53 12.44 -5.05 9.10
N ASP A 54 12.96 -4.32 10.08
CA ASP A 54 13.18 -4.79 11.45
C ASP A 54 11.90 -5.24 12.17
N GLU A 55 10.78 -4.54 11.94
CA GLU A 55 9.49 -4.78 12.60
C GLU A 55 8.53 -5.65 11.77
N LYS A 56 9.06 -6.49 10.87
CA LYS A 56 8.25 -7.40 10.03
C LYS A 56 7.38 -8.38 10.84
N GLU A 57 7.84 -8.87 11.99
CA GLU A 57 7.09 -9.80 12.83
C GLU A 57 5.96 -9.09 13.61
N ALA A 58 6.17 -7.82 13.95
CA ALA A 58 5.13 -6.98 14.52
C ALA A 58 4.02 -6.72 13.48
N LEU A 59 4.38 -6.48 12.22
CA LEU A 59 3.41 -6.37 11.13
C LEU A 59 2.62 -7.67 10.91
N HIS A 60 3.30 -8.82 10.94
CA HIS A 60 2.65 -10.13 10.84
C HIS A 60 1.63 -10.35 11.96
N THR A 61 2.01 -10.03 13.20
CA THR A 61 1.13 -10.13 14.38
C THR A 61 -0.08 -9.21 14.24
N LEU A 62 0.14 -7.95 13.88
CA LEU A 62 -0.93 -6.98 13.64
C LEU A 62 -1.93 -7.48 12.58
N MET A 63 -1.44 -8.02 11.46
CA MET A 63 -2.32 -8.52 10.38
C MET A 63 -3.22 -9.66 10.84
N LYS A 64 -2.75 -10.50 11.77
CA LYS A 64 -3.57 -11.57 12.38
C LYS A 64 -4.60 -11.02 13.35
N GLU A 65 -4.23 -10.03 14.16
CA GLU A 65 -5.13 -9.43 15.16
C GLU A 65 -6.32 -8.70 14.52
N ILE A 66 -6.08 -7.95 13.43
CA ILE A 66 -7.11 -7.08 12.84
C ILE A 66 -8.03 -7.78 11.84
N SER A 67 -7.84 -9.07 11.56
CA SER A 67 -8.58 -9.84 10.54
C SER A 67 -8.76 -9.06 9.23
N CYS A 68 -7.63 -8.65 8.64
CA CYS A 68 -7.60 -7.73 7.50
C CYS A 68 -8.28 -8.34 6.25
N GLN A 69 -9.15 -7.59 5.57
CA GLN A 69 -9.74 -8.02 4.28
C GLN A 69 -9.00 -7.45 3.07
N MET A 70 -8.21 -6.39 3.26
CA MET A 70 -7.54 -5.67 2.18
C MET A 70 -6.25 -5.02 2.68
N VAL A 71 -5.15 -5.27 1.98
CA VAL A 71 -3.87 -4.62 2.23
C VAL A 71 -3.52 -3.73 1.05
N PHE A 72 -3.46 -2.42 1.29
CA PHE A 72 -2.87 -1.46 0.36
C PHE A 72 -1.43 -1.15 0.76
N CYS A 73 -0.50 -1.26 -0.18
CA CYS A 73 0.92 -0.99 -0.01
C CYS A 73 1.40 0.04 -1.04
N ALA A 74 2.02 1.13 -0.58
CA ALA A 74 2.72 2.07 -1.43
C ALA A 74 4.20 2.17 -1.00
N GLY A 75 5.13 1.97 -1.90
CA GLY A 75 6.55 2.04 -1.57
C GLY A 75 7.41 1.26 -2.54
N GLY A 76 8.70 1.16 -2.22
CA GLY A 76 9.64 0.41 -3.04
C GLY A 76 9.27 -1.06 -3.20
N GLU A 77 9.84 -1.70 -4.21
CA GLU A 77 9.59 -3.11 -4.53
C GLU A 77 9.89 -4.05 -3.35
N LEU A 78 10.94 -3.75 -2.57
CA LEU A 78 11.31 -4.52 -1.38
C LEU A 78 10.21 -4.50 -0.31
N LEU A 79 9.69 -3.31 0.03
CA LEU A 79 8.60 -3.17 1.00
C LEU A 79 7.34 -3.88 0.51
N THR A 80 7.00 -3.70 -0.76
CA THR A 80 5.82 -4.31 -1.37
C THR A 80 5.88 -5.83 -1.36
N LYS A 81 7.01 -6.42 -1.76
CA LYS A 81 7.21 -7.88 -1.72
C LYS A 81 7.18 -8.44 -0.31
N MET A 82 7.86 -7.78 0.63
CA MET A 82 7.88 -8.19 2.04
C MET A 82 6.47 -8.21 2.62
N THR A 83 5.66 -7.18 2.36
CA THR A 83 4.29 -7.10 2.89
C THR A 83 3.35 -8.10 2.24
N ALA A 84 3.50 -8.36 0.94
CA ALA A 84 2.73 -9.42 0.27
C ALA A 84 3.03 -10.80 0.87
N ASP A 85 4.31 -11.11 1.11
CA ASP A 85 4.76 -12.34 1.75
C ASP A 85 4.26 -12.47 3.20
N ILE A 86 4.33 -11.39 4.00
CA ILE A 86 3.77 -11.36 5.36
C ILE A 86 2.26 -11.57 5.34
N SER A 87 1.54 -10.92 4.43
CA SER A 87 0.08 -11.07 4.28
C SER A 87 -0.30 -12.51 3.97
N ALA A 88 0.46 -13.17 3.07
CA ALA A 88 0.24 -14.56 2.72
C ALA A 88 0.49 -15.49 3.92
N ARG A 89 1.61 -15.30 4.65
CA ARG A 89 1.93 -16.10 5.85
C ARG A 89 0.96 -15.90 7.01
N ALA A 90 0.41 -14.71 7.14
CA ALA A 90 -0.57 -14.41 8.18
C ALA A 90 -1.89 -15.19 7.98
N GLY A 91 -2.06 -15.89 6.85
CA GLY A 91 -3.27 -16.65 6.52
C GLY A 91 -4.44 -15.72 6.20
N VAL A 92 -4.14 -14.46 5.91
CA VAL A 92 -5.12 -13.44 5.62
C VAL A 92 -5.53 -13.61 4.16
N THR A 93 -6.80 -13.93 3.90
CA THR A 93 -7.37 -13.92 2.54
C THR A 93 -7.59 -12.50 2.03
N ALA A 94 -6.70 -11.58 2.38
CA ALA A 94 -6.81 -10.19 2.02
C ALA A 94 -6.47 -10.01 0.55
N LEU A 95 -7.24 -9.14 -0.11
CA LEU A 95 -6.87 -8.62 -1.40
C LEU A 95 -5.65 -7.69 -1.21
N PHE A 96 -4.57 -7.97 -1.93
CA PHE A 96 -3.34 -7.17 -1.88
C PHE A 96 -3.28 -6.21 -3.07
N PHE A 97 -3.12 -4.93 -2.78
CA PHE A 97 -3.01 -3.86 -3.76
C PHE A 97 -1.69 -3.11 -3.56
N GLY A 98 -0.85 -3.11 -4.59
CA GLY A 98 0.41 -2.38 -4.60
C GLY A 98 0.33 -1.16 -5.52
N ALA A 99 0.73 0.02 -5.02
CA ALA A 99 1.04 1.15 -5.89
C ALA A 99 2.35 0.85 -6.62
N VAL A 100 2.29 0.72 -7.95
CA VAL A 100 3.46 0.39 -8.78
C VAL A 100 4.11 1.65 -9.32
N SER A 101 5.41 1.79 -9.11
CA SER A 101 6.22 2.80 -9.78
C SER A 101 6.78 2.23 -11.07
N ARG A 102 6.28 2.70 -12.22
CA ARG A 102 6.83 2.38 -13.54
C ARG A 102 7.20 3.65 -14.28
N THR A 103 8.11 3.51 -15.24
CA THR A 103 8.43 4.61 -16.15
C THR A 103 7.15 5.10 -16.82
N MET A 104 6.88 6.39 -16.71
CA MET A 104 5.73 7.02 -17.34
C MET A 104 6.22 8.02 -18.39
N CYS A 105 5.46 8.12 -19.49
CA CYS A 105 5.68 9.13 -20.52
C CYS A 105 4.36 9.85 -20.80
N CYS A 106 3.42 9.21 -21.50
CA CYS A 106 2.18 9.89 -21.87
C CYS A 106 1.07 9.87 -20.80
N GLY A 107 1.11 8.95 -19.82
CA GLY A 107 0.01 8.73 -18.86
C GLY A 107 -1.27 8.12 -19.46
N GLU A 108 -1.49 8.28 -20.77
CA GLU A 108 -2.73 7.87 -21.45
C GLU A 108 -2.75 6.45 -22.02
N GLY A 109 -1.73 5.64 -21.75
CA GLY A 109 -1.65 4.27 -22.29
C GLY A 109 -1.29 4.16 -23.77
N ILE A 110 -0.92 5.24 -24.46
CA ILE A 110 -0.58 5.24 -25.90
C ILE A 110 0.85 4.71 -26.14
N CYS A 111 1.85 5.29 -25.47
CA CYS A 111 3.27 5.04 -25.77
C CYS A 111 3.83 3.70 -25.29
N GLY A 112 3.19 3.07 -24.29
CA GLY A 112 3.66 1.80 -23.72
C GLY A 112 4.84 1.89 -22.75
N ALA A 113 5.33 3.09 -22.40
CA ALA A 113 6.40 3.25 -21.40
C ALA A 113 6.05 2.61 -20.03
N CYS A 114 4.76 2.60 -19.70
CA CYS A 114 4.22 2.04 -18.46
C CYS A 114 3.85 0.54 -18.56
N LEU A 115 4.34 -0.19 -19.57
CA LEU A 115 4.04 -1.60 -19.75
C LEU A 115 4.67 -2.45 -18.65
N ASP A 116 3.89 -3.35 -18.05
CA ASP A 116 4.31 -4.31 -17.05
C ASP A 116 3.64 -5.67 -17.28
N VAL A 117 4.12 -6.75 -16.67
CA VAL A 117 3.49 -8.07 -16.73
C VAL A 117 2.91 -8.43 -15.36
N ILE A 118 1.58 -8.50 -15.26
CA ILE A 118 0.87 -8.79 -14.01
C ILE A 118 -0.01 -10.02 -14.25
N GLY A 119 0.22 -11.09 -13.49
CA GLY A 119 -0.56 -12.33 -13.64
C GLY A 119 -0.42 -12.96 -15.03
N CYS A 120 0.77 -12.88 -15.63
CA CYS A 120 1.09 -13.32 -16.99
C CYS A 120 0.47 -12.47 -18.13
N GLU A 121 -0.23 -11.38 -17.82
CA GLU A 121 -0.77 -10.47 -18.84
C GLU A 121 0.06 -9.18 -18.96
N PRO A 122 0.33 -8.71 -20.18
CA PRO A 122 0.91 -7.39 -20.39
C PRO A 122 -0.12 -6.29 -20.10
N ILE A 123 0.14 -5.45 -19.11
CA ILE A 123 -0.74 -4.37 -18.65
C ILE A 123 -0.05 -3.02 -18.78
N ARG A 124 -0.78 -2.03 -19.30
CA ARG A 124 -0.35 -0.62 -19.33
C ARG A 124 -0.81 0.05 -18.03
N VAL A 125 0.05 0.06 -17.01
CA VAL A 125 -0.37 0.41 -15.63
C VAL A 125 -0.89 1.84 -15.49
N CYS A 126 -0.50 2.75 -16.40
CA CYS A 126 -0.96 4.13 -16.43
C CYS A 126 -2.43 4.29 -16.86
N LYS A 127 -3.01 3.29 -17.53
CA LYS A 127 -4.41 3.31 -17.94
C LYS A 127 -4.94 1.88 -18.03
N THR A 128 -5.51 1.42 -16.92
CA THR A 128 -6.11 0.09 -16.83
C THR A 128 -7.56 0.21 -16.40
N LEU A 129 -8.47 -0.32 -17.23
CA LEU A 129 -9.86 -0.60 -16.86
C LEU A 129 -9.90 -2.09 -16.52
N ARG A 130 -9.67 -2.45 -15.27
CA ARG A 130 -10.13 -3.74 -14.75
C ARG A 130 -11.34 -3.49 -13.90
#